data_AF-A0A4Y2AF79-F1
#
_entry.id   AF-A0A4Y2AF79-F1
#
_cell.length_a   1.000
_cell.length_b   1.000
_cell.length_c   1.000
_cell.angle_alpha   90.00
_cell.angle_beta   90.00
_cell.angle_gamma   90.00
#
_symmetry.space_group_name_H-M   'P 1'
#
loop_
_entity.id
_entity.type
_entity.pdbx_description
1 polymer ?
#
loop_
_entity_poly.entity_id
_entity_poly.type
_entity_poly.pdbx_seq_one_letter_code
_entity_poly.pdbx_strand_id
1 'polypeptide(L)'
;MATYSNQEKADMHFMYDLANGNALEAERLYRQRFPRRHVTDRKMFERLHRCLCETGSFVTGMHDTGRSRSVRAPQVVEGILQRVEDRPDISTREISRAVNVPHSIIWRVLRDEGLHPYHVQKVQALIPADYAPRIKFARWFL
;
A
#
# COMPACT_ATOMS: atom_id res chain seq x y z
N MET A 1 -7.65 -5.54 22.64
CA MET A 1 -8.47 -4.33 22.81
C MET A 1 -9.80 -4.56 22.13
N ALA A 2 -10.93 -4.19 22.74
CA ALA A 2 -12.23 -4.36 22.10
C ALA A 2 -12.28 -3.57 20.78
N THR A 3 -12.58 -4.28 19.70
CA THR A 3 -12.68 -3.69 18.36
C THR A 3 -14.06 -3.08 18.20
N TYR A 4 -14.19 -1.79 18.52
CA TYR A 4 -15.38 -1.01 18.18
C TYR A 4 -15.45 -0.79 16.67
N SER A 5 -16.62 -0.98 16.10
CA SER A 5 -16.93 -0.57 14.74
C SER A 5 -16.81 0.96 14.59
N ASN A 6 -16.61 1.45 13.36
CA ASN A 6 -16.56 2.89 13.12
C ASN A 6 -17.86 3.59 13.51
N GLN A 7 -19.01 2.92 13.38
CA GLN A 7 -20.29 3.46 13.81
C GLN A 7 -20.33 3.62 15.34
N GLU A 8 -19.87 2.63 16.09
CA GLU A 8 -19.81 2.73 17.55
C GLU A 8 -18.87 3.84 18.01
N LYS A 9 -17.75 4.05 17.32
CA LYS A 9 -16.83 5.17 17.59
C LYS A 9 -17.46 6.53 17.33
N ALA A 10 -18.22 6.67 16.23
CA ALA A 10 -18.94 7.90 15.92
C ALA A 10 -20.03 8.18 16.97
N ASP A 11 -20.80 7.16 17.35
CA ASP A 11 -21.82 7.28 18.39
C ASP A 11 -21.21 7.64 19.76
N MET A 12 -20.02 7.10 20.07
CA MET A 12 -19.28 7.45 21.28
C MET A 12 -18.85 8.93 21.26
N HIS A 13 -18.26 9.38 20.16
CA HIS A 13 -17.89 10.79 19.98
C HIS A 13 -19.11 11.71 20.15
N PHE A 14 -20.24 11.36 19.53
CA PHE A 14 -21.49 12.11 19.64
C PHE A 14 -21.97 12.25 21.09
N MET A 15 -21.89 11.18 21.90
CA MET A 15 -22.25 11.28 23.34
C MET A 15 -21.26 12.12 24.13
N TYR A 16 -19.99 12.11 23.75
CA TYR A 16 -18.96 12.92 24.40
C TYR A 16 -19.16 14.42 24.17
N ASP A 17 -19.51 14.80 22.94
CA ASP A 17 -19.90 16.17 22.60
C ASP A 17 -21.18 16.58 23.33
N LEU A 18 -22.19 15.69 23.37
CA LEU A 18 -23.44 15.94 24.10
C LEU A 18 -23.23 16.11 25.61
N ALA A 19 -22.24 15.43 26.17
CA ALA A 19 -21.82 15.55 27.56
C ALA A 19 -20.87 16.72 27.82
N ASN A 20 -20.66 17.61 26.84
CA ASN A 20 -19.76 18.77 26.91
C ASN A 20 -18.34 18.39 27.36
N GLY A 21 -17.80 17.29 26.83
CA GLY A 21 -16.46 16.80 27.14
C GLY A 21 -16.34 16.02 28.47
N ASN A 22 -17.45 15.68 29.13
CA ASN A 22 -17.42 14.85 30.33
C ASN A 22 -17.56 13.36 29.99
N ALA A 23 -16.45 12.61 30.08
CA ALA A 23 -16.42 11.19 29.74
C ALA A 23 -17.32 10.29 30.64
N LEU A 24 -17.58 10.69 31.89
CA LEU A 24 -18.48 9.94 32.79
C LEU A 24 -19.94 10.08 32.36
N GLU A 25 -20.37 11.31 32.09
CA GLU A 25 -21.72 11.56 31.60
C GLU A 25 -21.92 11.00 30.20
N ALA A 26 -20.91 11.10 29.32
CA ALA A 26 -20.93 10.51 28.00
C ALA A 26 -21.14 8.99 28.06
N GLU A 27 -20.45 8.30 28.97
CA GLU A 27 -20.62 6.87 29.17
C GLU A 27 -22.03 6.52 29.67
N ARG A 28 -22.56 7.30 30.64
CA ARG A 28 -23.92 7.11 31.15
C ARG A 28 -24.96 7.25 30.04
N LEU A 29 -24.86 8.33 29.25
CA LEU A 29 -25.73 8.59 28.10
C LEU A 29 -25.60 7.50 27.02
N TYR A 30 -24.39 7.04 26.75
CA TYR A 30 -24.12 5.99 25.77
C TYR A 30 -24.76 4.66 26.18
N ARG A 31 -24.60 4.23 27.45
CA ARG A 31 -25.23 3.00 27.94
C ARG A 31 -26.76 3.10 27.96
N GLN A 32 -27.30 4.27 28.31
CA GLN A 32 -28.74 4.51 28.30
C GLN A 32 -29.32 4.41 26.88
N ARG A 33 -28.61 4.98 25.89
CA ARG A 33 -29.06 5.01 24.50
C ARG A 33 -28.79 3.71 23.74
N PHE A 34 -27.76 2.96 24.14
CA PHE A 34 -27.37 1.68 23.53
C PHE A 34 -27.20 0.56 24.57
N PRO A 35 -28.29 0.02 25.14
CA PRO A 35 -28.22 -0.95 26.25
C PRO A 35 -27.50 -2.27 25.91
N ARG A 36 -27.38 -2.61 24.61
CA ARG A 36 -26.71 -3.83 24.13
C ARG A 36 -25.23 -3.65 23.80
N ARG A 37 -24.69 -2.42 23.88
CA ARG A 37 -23.30 -2.11 23.55
C ARG A 37 -22.51 -1.91 24.83
N HIS A 38 -21.39 -2.62 24.95
CA HIS A 38 -20.52 -2.54 26.11
C HIS A 38 -19.41 -1.51 25.89
N VAL A 39 -19.26 -0.59 26.83
CA VAL A 39 -18.08 0.30 26.92
C VAL A 39 -17.05 -0.39 27.80
N THR A 40 -15.89 -0.73 27.24
CA THR A 40 -14.79 -1.38 27.96
C THR A 40 -13.81 -0.40 28.58
N ASP A 41 -13.72 0.83 28.06
CA ASP A 41 -12.78 1.86 28.52
C ASP A 41 -13.38 3.25 28.35
N ARG A 42 -13.66 3.93 29.48
CA ARG A 42 -14.17 5.32 29.51
C ARG A 42 -13.24 6.31 28.80
N LYS A 43 -11.92 6.07 28.83
CA LYS A 43 -10.96 6.96 28.14
C LYS A 43 -11.10 6.88 26.62
N MET A 44 -11.85 5.92 26.08
CA MET A 44 -12.11 5.84 24.65
C MET A 44 -12.84 7.09 24.13
N PHE A 45 -13.79 7.64 24.88
CA PHE A 45 -14.52 8.85 24.48
C PHE A 45 -13.58 10.05 24.24
N GLU A 46 -12.70 10.32 25.21
CA GLU A 46 -11.68 11.37 25.13
C GLU A 46 -10.70 11.12 23.98
N ARG A 47 -10.23 9.87 23.83
CA ARG A 47 -9.27 9.50 22.76
C ARG A 47 -9.86 9.69 21.37
N LEU A 48 -11.11 9.30 21.16
CA LEU A 48 -11.75 9.42 19.84
C LEU A 48 -11.92 10.90 19.45
N HIS A 49 -12.36 11.75 20.38
CA HIS A 49 -12.45 13.18 20.16
C HIS A 49 -11.08 13.79 19.83
N ARG A 50 -10.06 13.48 20.64
CA ARG A 50 -8.70 13.94 20.38
C ARG A 50 -8.16 13.48 19.02
N CYS A 51 -8.36 12.21 18.64
CA CYS A 51 -7.93 11.71 17.34
C CYS A 51 -8.61 12.43 16.16
N LEU A 52 -9.87 12.82 16.30
CA LEU A 52 -10.54 13.65 15.30
C LEU A 52 -9.98 15.07 15.25
N CYS A 53 -9.70 15.69 16.40
CA CYS A 53 -9.10 17.03 16.42
C CYS A 53 -7.67 17.06 15.87
N GLU A 54 -6.84 16.07 16.21
CA GLU A 54 -5.42 16.06 15.87
C GLU A 54 -5.13 15.43 14.49
N THR A 55 -5.85 14.37 14.13
CA THR A 55 -5.56 13.55 12.94
C THR A 55 -6.75 13.48 11.96
N GLY A 56 -7.93 13.97 12.33
CA GLY A 56 -9.13 13.92 11.48
C GLY A 56 -9.70 12.51 11.25
N SER A 57 -9.22 11.49 11.97
CA SER A 57 -9.69 10.11 11.81
C SER A 57 -9.73 9.33 13.12
N PHE A 58 -10.66 8.37 13.23
CA PHE A 58 -10.75 7.45 14.37
C PHE A 58 -9.69 6.33 14.37
N VAL A 59 -8.84 6.29 13.36
CA VAL A 59 -7.78 5.30 13.22
C VAL A 59 -6.52 5.92 13.79
N THR A 60 -6.09 5.45 14.96
CA THR A 60 -4.70 5.68 15.39
C THR A 60 -3.81 5.11 14.29
N GLY A 61 -2.92 5.92 13.70
CA GLY A 61 -2.04 5.57 12.58
C GLY A 61 -1.10 4.40 12.86
N MET A 62 -1.64 3.18 13.06
CA MET A 62 -0.89 1.94 13.13
C MET A 62 -0.40 1.51 11.75
N HIS A 63 -0.76 2.23 10.68
CA HIS A 63 -0.27 1.98 9.33
C HIS A 63 1.26 2.12 9.20
N ASP A 64 1.91 2.82 10.14
CA ASP A 64 3.35 3.06 10.13
C ASP A 64 4.13 2.40 11.29
N THR A 65 3.48 1.57 12.12
CA THR A 65 4.18 0.81 13.18
C THR A 65 4.71 -0.56 12.72
N GLY A 66 4.70 -0.81 11.41
CA GLY A 66 5.43 -1.92 10.81
C GLY A 66 6.94 -1.70 10.90
N ARG A 67 7.72 -2.80 10.91
CA ARG A 67 9.19 -2.77 10.82
C ARG A 67 9.64 -1.79 9.74
N SER A 68 10.49 -0.82 10.11
CA SER A 68 11.05 0.17 9.20
C SER A 68 11.51 -0.51 7.91
N ARG A 69 11.00 -0.03 6.77
CA ARG A 69 11.25 -0.57 5.43
C ARG A 69 12.70 -0.28 5.03
N SER A 70 13.67 -0.95 5.65
CA SER A 70 15.11 -0.73 5.46
C SER A 70 15.64 -1.11 4.07
N VAL A 71 14.77 -1.28 3.08
CA VAL A 71 15.14 -1.69 1.73
C VAL A 71 14.69 -0.73 0.64
N ARG A 72 14.23 0.47 1.01
CA ARG A 72 14.05 1.61 0.10
C ARG A 72 15.13 2.66 0.31
N ALA A 73 16.40 2.25 0.42
CA ALA A 73 17.47 3.21 0.15
C ALA A 73 17.35 3.57 -1.34
N PRO A 74 17.12 4.84 -1.73
CA PRO A 74 16.84 5.21 -3.12
C PRO A 74 17.91 4.68 -4.09
N GLN A 75 19.17 4.76 -3.66
CA GLN A 75 20.34 4.22 -4.38
C GLN A 75 20.26 2.72 -4.72
N VAL A 76 19.65 1.89 -3.85
CA VAL A 76 19.50 0.45 -4.10
C VAL A 76 18.39 0.19 -5.10
N VAL A 77 17.28 0.94 -5.00
CA VAL A 77 16.16 0.86 -5.93
C VAL A 77 16.61 1.27 -7.33
N GLU A 78 17.27 2.41 -7.45
CA GLU A 78 17.83 2.92 -8.70
C GLU A 78 18.83 1.93 -9.32
N GLY A 79 19.72 1.34 -8.52
CA GLY A 79 20.64 0.32 -8.98
C GLY A 79 19.98 -0.98 -9.46
N ILE A 80 18.79 -1.33 -8.95
CA ILE A 80 17.99 -2.45 -9.44
C ILE A 80 17.34 -2.07 -10.79
N LEU A 81 16.74 -0.88 -10.88
CA LEU A 81 16.02 -0.44 -12.07
C LEU A 81 16.95 -0.24 -13.27
N GLN A 82 18.12 0.39 -13.07
CA GLN A 82 19.10 0.59 -14.14
C GLN A 82 19.52 -0.75 -14.78
N ARG A 83 19.73 -1.80 -13.96
CA ARG A 83 20.12 -3.11 -14.47
C ARG A 83 19.04 -3.78 -15.31
N VAL A 84 17.76 -3.55 -14.97
CA VAL A 84 16.63 -4.06 -15.74
C VAL A 84 16.46 -3.27 -17.03
N GLU A 85 16.72 -1.96 -17.01
CA GLU A 85 16.68 -1.12 -18.20
C GLU A 85 17.80 -1.50 -19.19
N ASP A 86 19.03 -1.70 -18.71
CA ASP A 86 20.18 -2.09 -19.54
C ASP A 86 20.00 -3.49 -20.14
N ARG A 87 19.41 -4.42 -19.36
CA ARG A 87 19.20 -5.82 -19.75
C ARG A 87 17.84 -6.33 -19.27
N PRO A 88 16.76 -6.14 -20.06
CA PRO A 88 15.41 -6.54 -19.68
C PRO A 88 15.22 -8.06 -19.47
N ASP A 89 16.15 -8.88 -19.98
CA ASP A 89 16.17 -10.33 -19.85
C ASP A 89 16.87 -10.82 -18.56
N ILE A 90 17.42 -9.91 -17.75
CA ILE A 90 18.19 -10.25 -16.55
C ILE A 90 17.31 -10.92 -15.49
N SER A 91 17.83 -11.99 -14.87
CA SER A 91 17.10 -12.66 -13.80
C SER A 91 17.19 -11.89 -12.47
N THR A 92 16.12 -11.94 -11.68
CA THR A 92 16.10 -11.35 -10.33
C THR A 92 17.15 -11.94 -9.39
N ARG A 93 17.58 -13.19 -9.63
CA ARG A 93 18.71 -13.84 -8.92
C ARG A 93 20.08 -13.29 -9.33
N GLU A 94 20.24 -12.88 -10.58
CA GLU A 94 21.46 -12.23 -11.05
C GLU A 94 21.57 -10.81 -10.49
N ILE A 95 20.48 -10.04 -10.52
CA ILE A 95 20.41 -8.74 -9.83
C ILE A 95 20.74 -8.88 -8.34
N SER A 96 20.19 -9.92 -7.68
CA SER A 96 20.44 -10.20 -6.27
C SER A 96 21.93 -10.36 -5.95
N ARG A 97 22.66 -11.10 -6.78
CA ARG A 97 24.11 -11.28 -6.65
C ARG A 97 24.89 -10.00 -6.93
N ALA A 98 24.44 -9.19 -7.90
CA ALA A 98 25.12 -7.96 -8.29
C ALA A 98 24.96 -6.82 -7.28
N VAL A 99 23.78 -6.71 -6.65
CA VAL A 99 23.43 -5.62 -5.71
C VAL A 99 23.56 -6.08 -4.25
N ASN A 100 23.82 -7.37 -4.00
CA ASN A 100 23.88 -7.99 -2.68
C ASN A 100 22.59 -7.77 -1.86
N VAL A 101 21.44 -7.91 -2.52
CA VAL A 101 20.11 -7.72 -1.94
C VAL A 101 19.30 -8.99 -2.11
N PRO A 102 18.52 -9.44 -1.10
CA PRO A 102 17.67 -10.61 -1.25
C PRO A 102 16.70 -10.48 -2.42
N HIS A 103 16.62 -11.52 -3.26
CA HIS A 103 15.72 -11.60 -4.41
C HIS A 103 14.25 -11.24 -4.10
N SER A 104 13.75 -11.52 -2.88
CA SER A 104 12.38 -11.18 -2.46
C SER A 104 12.13 -9.67 -2.40
N ILE A 105 13.16 -8.88 -2.10
CA ILE A 105 13.10 -7.42 -2.14
C ILE A 105 13.07 -6.95 -3.59
N ILE A 106 13.94 -7.49 -4.44
CA ILE A 106 14.00 -7.12 -5.85
C ILE A 106 12.63 -7.34 -6.50
N TRP A 107 11.99 -8.48 -6.25
CA TRP A 107 10.61 -8.73 -6.72
C TRP A 107 9.59 -7.71 -6.24
N ARG A 108 9.74 -7.21 -5.01
CA ARG A 108 8.86 -6.19 -4.46
C ARG A 108 9.11 -4.84 -5.16
N VAL A 109 10.36 -4.46 -5.35
CA VAL A 109 10.74 -3.23 -6.08
C VAL A 109 10.19 -3.27 -7.50
N LEU A 110 10.43 -4.35 -8.25
CA LEU A 110 9.91 -4.47 -9.62
C LEU A 110 8.37 -4.40 -9.65
N ARG A 111 7.69 -5.03 -8.69
CA ARG A 111 6.23 -4.96 -8.59
C ARG A 111 5.72 -3.55 -8.24
N ASP A 112 6.37 -2.88 -7.29
CA ASP A 112 6.02 -1.52 -6.88
C ASP A 112 6.18 -0.54 -8.07
N GLU A 113 7.16 -0.78 -8.95
CA GLU A 113 7.44 -0.01 -10.17
C GLU A 113 6.67 -0.50 -11.41
N GLY A 114 5.77 -1.50 -11.27
CA GLY A 114 4.95 -2.01 -12.37
C GLY A 114 5.70 -2.84 -13.43
N LEU A 115 6.93 -3.28 -13.12
CA LEU A 115 7.75 -4.11 -14.00
C LEU A 115 7.42 -5.59 -13.82
N HIS A 116 7.02 -6.23 -14.92
CA HIS A 116 6.67 -7.63 -14.97
C HIS A 116 7.56 -8.40 -15.95
N PRO A 117 7.95 -9.64 -15.62
CA PRO A 117 8.63 -10.50 -16.58
C PRO A 117 7.74 -10.77 -17.79
N TYR A 118 8.26 -10.53 -18.99
CA TYR A 118 7.60 -10.91 -20.23
C TYR A 118 8.07 -12.29 -20.69
N HIS A 119 7.20 -13.01 -21.40
CA HIS A 119 7.58 -14.26 -22.03
C HIS A 119 8.28 -13.95 -23.35
N VAL A 120 9.54 -14.38 -23.46
CA VAL A 120 10.31 -14.23 -24.71
C VAL A 120 9.70 -15.13 -25.78
N GLN A 121 9.09 -14.51 -26.79
CA GLN A 121 8.54 -15.22 -27.95
C GLN A 121 9.62 -15.36 -29.02
N LYS A 122 9.96 -16.60 -29.38
CA LYS A 122 10.84 -16.87 -30.52
C LYS A 122 10.05 -16.66 -31.81
N VAL A 123 10.56 -15.79 -32.68
CA VAL A 123 9.99 -15.52 -34.00
C VAL A 123 11.05 -15.81 -35.07
N GLN A 124 10.63 -15.94 -36.33
CA GLN A 124 11.56 -16.10 -37.44
C GLN A 124 12.52 -14.91 -37.49
N ALA A 125 13.83 -15.20 -37.60
CA ALA A 125 14.85 -14.18 -37.78
C ALA A 125 14.68 -13.51 -39.14
N LEU A 126 14.52 -12.18 -39.14
CA LEU A 126 14.43 -11.38 -40.35
C LEU A 126 15.83 -10.94 -40.77
N ILE A 127 16.14 -11.10 -42.05
CA ILE A 127 17.37 -10.57 -42.65
C ILE A 127 17.12 -9.18 -43.27
N PRO A 128 18.15 -8.36 -43.50
CA PRO A 128 18.01 -7.02 -44.08
C PRO A 128 17.19 -6.97 -45.39
N ALA A 129 17.23 -8.02 -46.19
CA ALA A 129 16.46 -8.11 -47.43
C ALA A 129 14.93 -8.25 -47.21
N ASP A 130 14.48 -8.73 -46.05
CA ASP A 130 13.07 -9.01 -45.78
C ASP A 130 12.26 -7.75 -45.43
N TYR A 131 12.90 -6.70 -44.92
CA TYR A 131 12.20 -5.54 -44.36
C TYR A 131 11.41 -4.77 -45.43
N ALA A 132 12.03 -4.42 -46.56
CA ALA A 132 11.37 -3.61 -47.59
C ALA A 132 10.16 -4.31 -48.25
N PRO A 133 10.24 -5.60 -48.65
CA PRO A 133 9.08 -6.33 -49.15
C PRO A 133 7.94 -6.43 -48.14
N ARG A 134 8.25 -6.68 -46.86
CA ARG A 134 7.23 -6.80 -45.79
C ARG A 134 6.49 -5.49 -45.54
N ILE A 135 7.19 -4.36 -45.54
CA ILE A 135 6.54 -3.03 -45.41
C ILE A 135 5.64 -2.76 -46.61
N LYS A 136 6.10 -3.06 -47.84
CA LYS A 136 5.29 -2.88 -49.06
C LYS A 136 4.02 -3.73 -49.02
N PHE A 137 4.13 -4.98 -48.59
CA PHE A 137 2.98 -5.87 -48.42
C PHE A 137 2.01 -5.33 -47.37
N ALA A 138 2.49 -4.94 -46.20
CA ALA A 138 1.64 -4.40 -45.13
C ALA A 138 0.89 -3.12 -45.56
N ARG A 139 1.57 -2.21 -46.27
CA ARG A 139 0.96 -0.98 -46.80
C ARG A 139 -0.04 -1.21 -47.93
N TRP A 140 0.07 -2.33 -48.65
CA TRP A 140 -0.90 -2.70 -49.68
C TRP A 140 -2.12 -3.38 -49.07
N PHE A 141 -1.95 -4.09 -47.95
CA PHE A 141 -3.02 -4.84 -47.29
C PHE A 141 -3.90 -3.96 -46.38
N LEU A 142 -3.31 -2.99 -45.68
CA LEU A 142 -4.00 -1.99 -44.85
C LEU A 142 -4.62 -0.88 -45.72
#